data_AF-A0A2E2K0E7-F1
#
_entry.id   AF-A0A2E2K0E7-F1
#
_cell.length_a   1.000
_cell.length_b   1.000
_cell.length_c   1.000
_cell.angle_alpha   90.00
_cell.angle_beta   90.00
_cell.angle_gamma   90.00
#
_symmetry.space_group_name_H-M   'P 1'
#
loop_
_entity.id
_entity.type
_entity.pdbx_description
1 polymer ?
#
loop_
_entity_poly.entity_id
_entity_poly.type
_entity_poly.pdbx_seq_one_letter_code
_entity_poly.pdbx_strand_id
1 'polypeptide(L)'
;MKGIASLLTVSILLTGCDALLPQRPPEPTPQMQMAHQYYLTGNPTEALAVLEQQYEAETTPPQEKQNALALAILIHLENGHRDSLQAAEKLLPQLEGGDNARPLLLKRALEVGFNNTRQNSQASSEASACERELTRVKSENRILEQTVTKLRALSLE
;
A
#
# COMPACT_ATOMS: atom_id res chain seq x y z
N MET A 1 -10.43 -8.63 7.97
CA MET A 1 -11.65 -8.41 7.15
C MET A 1 -11.53 -7.08 6.42
N LYS A 2 -11.72 -7.10 5.09
CA LYS A 2 -11.94 -5.96 4.18
C LYS A 2 -10.71 -5.17 3.67
N GLY A 3 -9.83 -5.83 2.90
CA GLY A 3 -9.00 -5.19 1.86
C GLY A 3 -9.64 -5.23 0.46
N ILE A 4 -10.70 -6.02 0.30
CA ILE A 4 -11.43 -6.26 -0.97
C ILE A 4 -12.07 -4.98 -1.54
N ALA A 5 -12.16 -3.90 -0.75
CA ALA A 5 -12.72 -2.63 -1.20
C ALA A 5 -11.76 -1.79 -2.05
N SER A 6 -10.43 -1.99 -1.97
CA SER A 6 -9.46 -1.06 -2.56
C SER A 6 -9.18 -1.31 -4.05
N LEU A 7 -9.07 -2.58 -4.47
CA LEU A 7 -8.84 -2.89 -5.89
C LEU A 7 -10.09 -2.65 -6.76
N LEU A 8 -11.28 -2.91 -6.22
CA LEU A 8 -12.54 -2.59 -6.90
C LEU A 8 -12.80 -1.08 -6.95
N THR A 9 -12.40 -0.30 -5.94
CA THR A 9 -12.56 1.17 -6.01
C THR A 9 -11.57 1.83 -6.95
N VAL A 10 -10.36 1.29 -7.15
CA VAL A 10 -9.49 1.77 -8.24
C VAL A 10 -10.11 1.41 -9.60
N SER A 11 -10.69 0.22 -9.78
CA SER A 11 -11.46 -0.09 -11.00
C SER A 11 -12.69 0.81 -11.18
N ILE A 12 -13.38 1.22 -10.11
CA ILE A 12 -14.56 2.10 -10.17
C ILE A 12 -14.17 3.59 -10.36
N LEU A 13 -13.05 4.06 -9.79
CA LEU A 13 -12.48 5.38 -10.06
C LEU A 13 -11.92 5.48 -11.49
N LEU A 14 -11.50 4.35 -12.08
CA LEU A 14 -11.24 4.20 -13.51
C LEU A 14 -12.52 4.24 -14.38
N THR A 15 -13.71 4.10 -13.81
CA THR A 15 -15.00 4.13 -14.54
C THR A 15 -15.71 5.50 -14.41
N GLY A 16 -15.36 6.31 -13.42
CA GLY A 16 -16.06 7.58 -13.11
C GLY A 16 -15.69 8.78 -13.98
N CYS A 17 -14.58 8.74 -14.72
CA CYS A 17 -14.18 9.83 -15.63
C CYS A 17 -14.51 9.55 -17.11
N ASP A 18 -15.07 8.38 -17.43
CA ASP A 18 -15.35 7.95 -18.81
C ASP A 18 -16.82 8.14 -19.20
N ALA A 19 -17.39 9.30 -18.87
CA ALA A 19 -18.67 9.73 -19.43
C ALA A 19 -18.59 10.03 -20.95
N LEU A 20 -17.46 9.75 -21.64
CA LEU A 20 -17.29 10.15 -23.03
C LEU A 20 -16.73 9.13 -24.03
N LEU A 21 -16.29 7.92 -23.69
CA LEU A 21 -16.04 6.89 -24.73
C LEU A 21 -16.26 5.45 -24.22
N PRO A 22 -17.15 4.64 -24.84
CA PRO A 22 -17.35 3.24 -24.51
C PRO A 22 -16.25 2.39 -25.16
N GLN A 23 -15.02 2.48 -24.68
CA GLN A 23 -14.00 1.50 -25.02
C GLN A 23 -14.04 0.38 -23.98
N ARG A 24 -14.58 -0.77 -24.40
CA ARG A 24 -14.50 -2.02 -23.64
C ARG A 24 -13.04 -2.20 -23.20
N PRO A 25 -12.74 -2.39 -21.91
CA PRO A 25 -11.37 -2.67 -21.50
C PRO A 25 -10.89 -3.89 -22.29
N PRO A 26 -9.65 -3.87 -22.83
CA PRO A 26 -9.09 -5.02 -23.53
C PRO A 26 -9.17 -6.24 -22.62
N GLU A 27 -9.47 -7.42 -23.19
CA GLU A 27 -9.53 -8.64 -22.40
C GLU A 27 -8.20 -8.85 -21.67
N PRO A 28 -8.22 -9.17 -20.37
CA PRO A 28 -7.00 -9.35 -19.61
C PRO A 28 -6.21 -10.53 -20.17
N THR A 29 -4.92 -10.33 -20.38
CA THR A 29 -4.03 -11.39 -20.86
C THR A 29 -4.02 -12.57 -19.88
N PRO A 30 -3.71 -13.80 -20.35
CA PRO A 30 -3.61 -14.96 -19.46
C PRO A 30 -2.66 -14.74 -18.27
N GLN A 31 -1.58 -13.98 -18.46
CA GLN A 31 -0.64 -13.59 -17.40
C GLN A 31 -1.28 -12.65 -16.38
N MET A 32 -2.04 -11.64 -16.82
CA MET A 32 -2.79 -10.77 -15.92
C MET A 32 -3.88 -11.52 -15.16
N GLN A 33 -4.56 -12.47 -15.80
CA GLN A 33 -5.53 -13.34 -15.13
C GLN A 33 -4.87 -14.21 -14.06
N MET A 34 -3.68 -14.76 -14.36
CA MET A 34 -2.91 -15.57 -13.44
C MET A 34 -2.39 -14.76 -12.25
N ALA A 35 -1.83 -13.57 -12.49
CA ALA A 35 -1.41 -12.64 -11.44
C ALA A 35 -2.59 -12.27 -10.52
N HIS A 36 -3.76 -11.99 -11.11
CA HIS A 36 -4.97 -11.71 -10.35
C HIS A 36 -5.42 -12.91 -9.50
N GLN A 37 -5.34 -14.13 -10.02
CA GLN A 37 -5.66 -15.33 -9.27
C GLN A 37 -4.68 -15.56 -8.10
N TYR A 38 -3.38 -15.37 -8.30
CA TYR A 38 -2.40 -15.43 -7.21
C TYR A 38 -2.69 -14.39 -6.12
N TYR A 39 -3.02 -13.17 -6.53
CA TYR A 39 -3.39 -12.12 -5.60
C TYR A 39 -4.67 -12.49 -4.80
N LEU A 40 -5.73 -12.97 -5.47
CA LEU A 40 -6.98 -13.39 -4.80
C LEU A 40 -6.79 -14.58 -3.86
N THR A 41 -5.83 -15.44 -4.13
CA THR A 41 -5.50 -16.59 -3.27
C THR A 41 -4.58 -16.23 -2.10
N GLY A 42 -4.23 -14.94 -1.96
CA GLY A 42 -3.39 -14.46 -0.86
C GLY A 42 -1.89 -14.68 -1.09
N ASN A 43 -1.47 -14.85 -2.34
CA ASN A 43 -0.10 -15.12 -2.76
C ASN A 43 0.46 -13.89 -3.53
N PRO A 44 0.73 -12.77 -2.84
CA PRO A 44 1.15 -11.53 -3.50
C PRO A 44 2.55 -11.62 -4.12
N THR A 45 3.42 -12.48 -3.58
CA THR A 45 4.78 -12.68 -4.12
C THR A 45 4.74 -13.32 -5.50
N GLU A 46 3.91 -14.36 -5.64
CA GLU A 46 3.67 -15.06 -6.90
C GLU A 46 2.97 -14.14 -7.89
N ALA A 47 2.00 -13.33 -7.43
CA ALA A 47 1.36 -12.31 -8.28
C ALA A 47 2.38 -11.30 -8.84
N LEU A 48 3.28 -10.80 -7.99
CA LEU A 48 4.34 -9.87 -8.40
C LEU A 48 5.32 -10.52 -9.39
N ALA A 49 5.73 -11.77 -9.17
CA ALA A 49 6.63 -12.49 -10.08
C ALA A 49 6.02 -12.64 -11.49
N VAL A 50 4.71 -12.90 -11.58
CA VAL A 50 4.02 -12.98 -12.88
C VAL A 50 3.96 -11.62 -13.58
N LEU A 51 3.72 -10.54 -12.84
CA LEU A 51 3.69 -9.18 -13.39
C LEU A 51 5.07 -8.72 -13.85
N GLU A 52 6.12 -9.09 -13.12
CA GLU A 52 7.52 -8.84 -13.49
C GLU A 52 7.88 -9.56 -14.79
N GLN A 53 7.54 -10.84 -14.92
CA GLN A 53 7.72 -11.59 -16.17
C GLN A 53 7.01 -10.93 -17.35
N GLN A 54 5.78 -10.45 -17.16
CA GLN A 54 5.04 -9.76 -18.21
C GLN A 54 5.69 -8.42 -18.59
N TYR A 55 6.24 -7.68 -17.62
CA TYR A 55 6.95 -6.42 -17.85
C TYR A 55 8.27 -6.62 -18.61
N GLU A 56 9.04 -7.63 -18.24
CA GLU A 56 10.35 -7.92 -18.83
C GLU A 56 10.25 -8.56 -20.23
N ALA A 57 9.19 -9.32 -20.51
CA ALA A 57 9.01 -9.98 -21.80
C ALA A 57 9.06 -8.99 -22.98
N GLU A 58 9.94 -9.27 -23.96
CA GLU A 58 10.13 -8.43 -25.15
C GLU A 58 8.89 -8.39 -26.05
N THR A 59 8.10 -9.46 -26.02
CA THR A 59 6.88 -9.61 -26.83
C THR A 59 5.68 -8.87 -26.25
N THR A 60 5.76 -8.41 -25.00
CA THR A 60 4.65 -7.70 -24.34
C THR A 60 4.49 -6.29 -24.91
N PRO A 61 3.29 -5.91 -25.38
CA PRO A 61 3.00 -4.56 -25.83
C PRO A 61 3.29 -3.50 -24.75
N PRO A 62 3.78 -2.29 -25.10
CA PRO A 62 4.11 -1.24 -24.13
C PRO A 62 2.96 -0.93 -23.15
N GLN A 63 1.73 -0.90 -23.64
CA GLN A 63 0.55 -0.63 -22.81
C GLN A 63 0.31 -1.73 -21.76
N GLU A 64 0.59 -2.98 -22.08
CA GLU A 64 0.47 -4.10 -21.13
C GLU A 64 1.61 -4.07 -20.11
N LYS A 65 2.82 -3.67 -20.51
CA LYS A 65 3.93 -3.43 -19.58
C LYS A 65 3.55 -2.35 -18.55
N GLN A 66 2.95 -1.25 -19.01
CA GLN A 66 2.47 -0.18 -18.13
C GLN A 66 1.35 -0.66 -17.18
N ASN A 67 0.43 -1.50 -17.66
CA ASN A 67 -0.61 -2.10 -16.82
C ASN A 67 -0.01 -3.05 -15.76
N ALA A 68 0.96 -3.89 -16.14
CA ALA A 68 1.64 -4.79 -15.22
C ALA A 68 2.39 -4.02 -14.13
N LEU A 69 3.08 -2.95 -14.52
CA LEU A 69 3.78 -2.05 -13.61
C LEU A 69 2.82 -1.36 -12.63
N ALA A 70 1.69 -0.84 -13.12
CA ALA A 70 0.67 -0.20 -12.29
C ALA A 70 0.08 -1.17 -11.25
N LEU A 71 -0.20 -2.42 -11.67
CA LEU A 71 -0.70 -3.46 -10.77
C LEU A 71 0.33 -3.84 -9.71
N ALA A 72 1.61 -3.97 -10.09
CA ALA A 72 2.68 -4.27 -9.14
C ALA A 72 2.81 -3.18 -8.07
N ILE A 73 2.73 -1.91 -8.48
CA ILE A 73 2.72 -0.77 -7.55
C ILE A 73 1.52 -0.86 -6.58
N LEU A 74 0.32 -1.15 -7.07
CA LEU A 74 -0.86 -1.30 -6.21
C LEU A 74 -0.68 -2.40 -5.16
N ILE A 75 -0.16 -3.58 -5.55
CA ILE A 75 0.11 -4.69 -4.62
C ILE A 75 1.11 -4.26 -3.54
N HIS A 76 2.18 -3.56 -3.92
CA HIS A 76 3.14 -3.03 -2.95
C HIS A 76 2.53 -1.98 -2.01
N LEU A 77 1.70 -1.08 -2.52
CA LEU A 77 1.03 -0.06 -1.71
C LEU A 77 0.04 -0.67 -0.71
N GLU A 78 -0.63 -1.76 -1.08
CA GLU A 78 -1.56 -2.46 -0.21
C GLU A 78 -0.87 -3.20 0.93
N ASN A 79 0.29 -3.82 0.65
CA ASN A 79 1.10 -4.44 1.69
C ASN A 79 1.60 -3.42 2.73
N GLY A 80 1.87 -2.18 2.31
CA GLY A 80 2.15 -1.04 3.21
C GLY A 80 3.42 -1.14 4.06
N HIS A 81 4.15 -2.25 3.97
CA HIS A 81 5.42 -2.46 4.67
C HIS A 81 6.54 -1.61 4.07
N ARG A 82 7.59 -1.34 4.86
CA ARG A 82 8.74 -0.52 4.46
C ARG A 82 9.36 -0.98 3.14
N ASP A 83 9.58 -2.28 2.99
CA ASP A 83 10.20 -2.85 1.79
C ASP A 83 9.27 -2.73 0.57
N SER A 84 7.96 -2.85 0.77
CA SER A 84 6.97 -2.65 -0.29
C SER A 84 6.88 -1.19 -0.72
N LEU A 85 6.95 -0.25 0.22
CA LEU A 85 7.04 1.18 -0.10
C LEU A 85 8.32 1.48 -0.89
N GLN A 86 9.46 0.91 -0.51
CA GLN A 86 10.71 1.10 -1.25
C GLN A 86 10.65 0.51 -2.67
N ALA A 87 9.97 -0.62 -2.84
CA ALA A 87 9.72 -1.19 -4.17
C ALA A 87 8.81 -0.27 -5.01
N ALA A 88 7.69 0.20 -4.44
CA ALA A 88 6.79 1.14 -5.10
C ALA A 88 7.48 2.45 -5.51
N GLU A 89 8.36 2.99 -4.66
CA GLU A 89 9.16 4.20 -4.94
C GLU A 89 10.07 4.04 -6.17
N LYS A 90 10.61 2.84 -6.39
CA LYS A 90 11.45 2.55 -7.57
C LYS A 90 10.64 2.35 -8.85
N LEU A 91 9.42 1.82 -8.73
CA LEU A 91 8.56 1.49 -9.87
C LEU A 91 7.75 2.71 -10.36
N LEU A 92 7.33 3.61 -9.46
CA LEU A 92 6.53 4.80 -9.79
C LEU A 92 7.12 5.69 -10.90
N PRO A 93 8.44 6.00 -10.92
CA PRO A 93 9.02 6.81 -11.98
C PRO A 93 8.97 6.13 -13.37
N GLN A 94 8.90 4.79 -13.41
CA GLN A 94 8.87 4.01 -14.64
C GLN A 94 7.49 4.01 -15.29
N LEU A 95 6.44 4.42 -14.56
CA LEU A 95 5.12 4.62 -15.14
C LEU A 95 5.13 5.84 -16.06
N GLU A 96 4.79 5.59 -17.32
CA GLU A 96 4.63 6.65 -18.30
C GLU A 96 3.24 7.28 -18.14
N GLY A 97 3.21 8.62 -18.09
CA GLY A 97 1.96 9.36 -18.07
C GLY A 97 1.17 9.22 -19.36
N GLY A 98 1.84 8.92 -20.49
CA GLY A 98 1.25 8.99 -21.83
C GLY A 98 0.67 10.37 -22.16
N ASP A 99 0.21 10.55 -23.39
CA ASP A 99 -0.47 11.79 -23.80
C ASP A 99 -1.98 11.76 -23.52
N ASN A 100 -2.49 10.57 -23.16
CA ASN A 100 -3.90 10.35 -22.89
C ASN A 100 -4.23 10.64 -21.42
N ALA A 101 -5.44 11.15 -21.16
CA ALA A 101 -5.86 11.47 -19.79
C ALA A 101 -5.84 10.26 -18.84
N ARG A 102 -6.13 9.06 -19.34
CA ARG A 102 -6.24 7.85 -18.52
C ARG A 102 -4.91 7.40 -17.87
N PRO A 103 -3.79 7.21 -18.60
CA PRO A 103 -2.52 6.86 -17.96
C PRO A 103 -1.95 7.99 -17.10
N LEU A 104 -2.21 9.27 -17.44
CA LEU A 104 -1.85 10.42 -16.60
C LEU A 104 -2.57 10.38 -15.25
N LEU A 105 -3.89 10.17 -15.25
CA LEU A 105 -4.70 10.07 -14.04
C LEU A 105 -4.32 8.85 -13.21
N LEU A 106 -4.03 7.71 -13.85
CA LEU A 106 -3.58 6.50 -13.17
C LEU A 106 -2.26 6.75 -12.44
N LYS A 107 -1.25 7.30 -13.13
CA LYS A 107 0.03 7.66 -12.52
C LYS A 107 -0.18 8.59 -11.33
N ARG A 108 -1.00 9.63 -11.50
CA ARG A 108 -1.28 10.59 -10.42
C ARG A 108 -1.99 9.95 -9.23
N ALA A 109 -2.94 9.05 -9.47
CA ALA A 109 -3.63 8.32 -8.41
C ALA A 109 -2.65 7.43 -7.62
N LEU A 110 -1.71 6.78 -8.30
CA LEU A 110 -0.68 5.96 -7.66
C LEU A 110 0.33 6.80 -6.86
N GLU A 111 0.72 7.98 -7.35
CA GLU A 111 1.55 8.93 -6.59
C GLU A 111 0.86 9.39 -5.30
N VAL A 112 -0.43 9.72 -5.38
CA VAL A 112 -1.23 10.10 -4.20
C VAL A 112 -1.36 8.92 -3.24
N GLY A 113 -1.66 7.72 -3.75
CA GLY A 113 -1.72 6.49 -2.96
C GLY A 113 -0.42 6.22 -2.22
N PHE A 114 0.72 6.34 -2.91
CA PHE A 114 2.04 6.19 -2.30
C PHE A 114 2.30 7.18 -1.16
N ASN A 115 2.02 8.46 -1.39
CA ASN A 115 2.21 9.48 -0.35
C ASN A 115 1.32 9.22 0.87
N ASN A 116 0.06 8.82 0.64
CA ASN A 116 -0.87 8.49 1.72
C ASN A 116 -0.41 7.25 2.51
N THR A 117 -0.02 6.17 1.83
CA THR A 117 0.49 4.97 2.50
C THR A 117 1.76 5.28 3.29
N ARG A 118 2.68 6.07 2.72
CA ARG A 118 3.91 6.50 3.41
C ARG A 118 3.59 7.30 4.68
N GLN A 119 2.71 8.29 4.59
CA GLN A 119 2.29 9.11 5.75
C GLN A 119 1.61 8.24 6.82
N ASN A 120 0.75 7.33 6.40
CA ASN A 120 0.05 6.42 7.33
C ASN A 120 1.04 5.50 8.06
N SER A 121 2.03 4.94 7.34
CA SER A 121 3.08 4.13 7.95
C SER A 121 3.95 4.93 8.93
N GLN A 122 4.23 6.21 8.64
CA GLN A 122 4.92 7.12 9.56
C GLN A 122 4.08 7.39 10.81
N ALA A 123 2.81 7.78 10.65
CA ALA A 123 1.89 8.03 11.75
C ALA A 123 1.71 6.79 12.65
N SER A 124 1.64 5.60 12.05
CA SER A 124 1.56 4.34 12.80
C SER A 124 2.82 4.06 13.63
N SER A 125 3.99 4.40 13.10
CA SER A 125 5.27 4.27 13.81
C SER A 125 5.35 5.26 15.00
N GLU A 126 4.92 6.50 14.79
CA GLU A 126 4.85 7.53 15.83
C GLU A 126 3.85 7.16 16.93
N ALA A 127 2.66 6.67 16.56
CA ALA A 127 1.67 6.16 17.50
C ALA A 127 2.24 5.02 18.36
N SER A 128 2.94 4.07 17.73
CA SER A 128 3.60 2.95 18.44
C SER A 128 4.72 3.43 19.38
N ALA A 129 5.46 4.47 19.00
CA ALA A 129 6.45 5.09 19.88
C ALA A 129 5.80 5.79 21.07
N CYS A 130 4.72 6.53 20.84
CA CYS A 130 3.95 7.20 21.88
C CYS A 130 3.33 6.20 22.88
N GLU A 131 2.76 5.09 22.39
CA GLU A 131 2.21 4.03 23.24
C GLU A 131 3.27 3.38 24.15
N ARG A 132 4.47 3.13 23.61
CA ARG A 132 5.59 2.60 24.41
C ARG A 132 6.00 3.58 25.50
N GLU A 133 6.08 4.87 25.18
CA GLU A 133 6.45 5.89 26.15
C GLU A 133 5.37 6.09 27.22
N LEU A 134 4.09 6.10 26.83
CA LEU A 134 2.97 6.13 27.77
C LEU A 134 3.00 4.92 28.72
N THR A 135 3.32 3.74 28.20
CA THR A 135 3.44 2.52 29.01
C THR A 135 4.59 2.61 30.00
N ARG A 136 5.74 3.15 29.57
CA ARG A 136 6.89 3.44 30.43
C ARG A 136 6.50 4.39 31.56
N VAL A 137 5.94 5.55 31.24
CA VAL A 137 5.53 6.55 32.24
C VAL A 137 4.49 6.00 33.22
N LYS A 138 3.52 5.20 32.75
CA LYS A 138 2.55 4.52 33.64
C LYS A 138 3.22 3.56 34.61
N SER A 139 4.22 2.80 34.16
CA SER A 139 4.98 1.90 35.05
C SER A 139 5.79 2.67 36.10
N GLU A 140 6.43 3.78 35.71
CA GLU A 140 7.19 4.64 36.62
C GLU A 140 6.30 5.29 37.67
N ASN A 141 5.13 5.80 37.26
CA ASN A 141 4.16 6.38 38.18
C ASN A 141 3.69 5.34 39.21
N ARG A 142 3.39 4.11 38.78
CA ARG A 142 3.02 3.02 39.71
C ARG A 142 4.12 2.73 40.74
N ILE A 143 5.40 2.76 40.33
CA ILE A 143 6.53 2.58 41.24
C ILE A 143 6.63 3.74 42.23
N LEU A 144 6.44 4.97 41.77
CA LEU A 144 6.44 6.17 42.61
C LEU A 144 5.30 6.13 43.64
N GLU A 145 4.08 5.80 43.22
CA GLU A 145 2.93 5.63 44.12
C GLU A 145 3.20 4.59 45.23
N GLN A 146 3.79 3.45 44.86
CA GLN A 146 4.20 2.43 45.84
C GLN A 146 5.27 2.95 46.80
N THR A 147 6.25 3.71 46.29
CA THR A 147 7.33 4.27 47.10
C THR A 147 6.81 5.32 48.08
N VAL A 148 5.95 6.23 47.62
CA VAL A 148 5.27 7.22 48.48
C VAL A 148 4.46 6.52 49.57
N THR A 149 3.74 5.45 49.21
CA THR A 149 2.95 4.68 50.19
C THR A 149 3.83 4.06 51.28
N LYS A 150 4.98 3.48 50.91
CA LYS A 150 5.96 2.93 51.86
C LYS A 150 6.57 4.01 52.76
N LEU A 151 6.96 5.14 52.19
CA LEU A 151 7.52 6.26 52.96
C LEU A 151 6.52 6.81 53.97
N ARG A 152 5.25 6.93 53.59
CA ARG A 152 4.17 7.34 54.51
C ARG A 152 4.01 6.38 55.68
N ALA A 153 4.08 5.07 55.43
CA ALA A 153 4.01 4.06 56.48
C ALA A 153 5.18 4.17 57.46
N LEU A 154 6.41 4.41 56.96
CA LEU A 154 7.61 4.57 57.79
C LEU A 154 7.62 5.89 58.59
N SER A 155 6.96 6.95 58.10
CA SER A 155 6.87 8.24 58.81
C SER A 155 5.80 8.29 59.91
N LEU A 156 4.97 7.24 60.02
CA LEU A 156 3.92 7.11 61.04
C LEU A 156 4.36 6.24 62.23
N GLU A 157 5.58 5.68 62.20
CA GLU A 157 6.30 5.05 63.31
C GLU A 157 7.21 6.07 64.03
#